data_AF-A0A1I1M7U6-F1
#
_entry.id   AF-A0A1I1M7U6-F1
#
_cell.length_a   1.000
_cell.length_b   1.000
_cell.length_c   1.000
_cell.angle_alpha   90.00
_cell.angle_beta   90.00
_cell.angle_gamma   90.00
#
_symmetry.space_group_name_H-M   'P 1'
#
loop_
_entity.id
_entity.type
_entity.pdbx_description
1 polymer ?
#
loop_
_entity_poly.entity_id
_entity_poly.type
_entity_poly.pdbx_seq_one_letter_code
_entity_poly.pdbx_strand_id
1 'polypeptide(L)'
;MSAKAIKILVSVLSDEKLRKKIIILVLSIAFGFFYLLCLPVIIFSNLGTIDFQATAIDHSLFTDEEFMASLDSEQAEKLNNMMRSGEAIESAMAEHGVPEQTIKAELIYVSFFDGVQNFDADAYACLFEAADDSDLINSINSHYGLEINFEDYLHTYTFVMNNTINPYMFRDTATKNSEDLAAWAYNAYESGWGYKAGFIGEKSVDDRLRYSDNAGLMIGYLNYDADSKNYGNSYGTLTYTEQGDISTMPDVPGIGLFDGTKHGIYIGNGEVIYCDEGIGYVTRQNISDGVWSSWCTYEGIRYPQIVQDTIDELSASAESSKGSSEIENEESEV
;
A
#
# COMPACT_ATOMS: atom_id res chain seq x y z
N MET A 1 4.65 -3.02 -20.42
CA MET A 1 4.89 -4.49 -20.55
C MET A 1 5.48 -4.83 -21.90
N SER A 2 6.63 -5.54 -21.95
CA SER A 2 7.16 -6.10 -23.20
C SER A 2 6.14 -7.02 -23.87
N ALA A 3 5.91 -6.83 -25.17
CA ALA A 3 5.01 -7.65 -25.99
C ALA A 3 5.38 -9.15 -25.96
N LYS A 4 6.62 -9.50 -25.58
CA LYS A 4 7.08 -10.87 -25.43
C LYS A 4 6.66 -11.50 -24.10
N ALA A 5 6.66 -10.75 -23.00
CA ALA A 5 6.19 -11.24 -21.70
C ALA A 5 4.68 -11.51 -21.74
N ILE A 6 3.92 -10.59 -22.34
CA ILE A 6 2.47 -10.76 -22.57
C ILE A 6 2.21 -12.00 -23.43
N LYS A 7 2.96 -12.21 -24.51
CA LYS A 7 2.78 -13.38 -25.39
C LYS A 7 3.01 -14.70 -24.68
N ILE A 8 4.02 -14.78 -23.81
CA ILE A 8 4.32 -15.98 -23.02
C ILE A 8 3.22 -16.21 -21.98
N LEU A 9 2.80 -15.16 -21.26
CA LEU A 9 1.73 -15.25 -20.29
C LEU A 9 0.41 -15.70 -20.93
N VAL A 10 0.08 -15.13 -22.10
CA VAL A 10 -1.09 -15.50 -22.90
C VAL A 10 -0.96 -16.91 -23.44
N SER A 11 0.21 -17.37 -23.90
CA SER A 11 0.37 -18.74 -24.39
C SER A 11 0.23 -19.78 -23.29
N VAL A 12 0.76 -19.52 -22.09
CA VAL A 12 0.63 -20.43 -20.95
C VAL A 12 -0.80 -20.41 -20.37
N LEU A 13 -1.47 -19.26 -20.36
CA LEU A 13 -2.86 -19.12 -19.90
C LEU A 13 -3.91 -19.58 -20.93
N SER A 14 -3.53 -19.79 -22.19
CA SER A 14 -4.43 -20.31 -23.23
C SER A 14 -4.63 -21.83 -23.15
N ASP A 15 -3.71 -22.56 -22.50
CA ASP A 15 -3.84 -23.99 -22.23
C ASP A 15 -4.65 -24.22 -20.95
N GLU A 16 -5.73 -25.01 -21.01
CA GLU A 16 -6.65 -25.17 -19.88
C GLU A 16 -6.01 -25.78 -18.61
N LYS A 17 -5.05 -26.69 -18.79
CA LYS A 17 -4.38 -27.40 -17.71
C LYS A 17 -3.32 -26.50 -17.07
N LEU A 18 -2.60 -25.75 -17.89
CA LEU A 18 -1.61 -24.76 -17.44
C LEU A 18 -2.27 -23.53 -16.82
N ARG A 19 -3.39 -23.07 -17.38
CA ARG A 19 -4.22 -21.99 -16.85
C ARG A 19 -4.71 -22.30 -15.43
N LYS A 20 -5.23 -23.51 -15.20
CA LYS A 20 -5.67 -23.94 -13.86
C LYS A 20 -4.51 -23.98 -12.86
N LYS A 21 -3.32 -24.42 -13.28
CA LYS A 21 -2.12 -24.45 -12.42
C LYS A 21 -1.57 -23.04 -12.15
N ILE A 22 -1.50 -22.16 -13.15
CA ILE A 22 -1.14 -20.74 -12.95
C ILE A 22 -2.14 -20.01 -12.04
N ILE A 23 -3.44 -20.25 -12.17
CA ILE A 23 -4.44 -19.62 -11.29
C ILE A 23 -4.24 -20.03 -9.81
N ILE A 24 -3.85 -21.28 -9.54
CA ILE A 24 -3.53 -21.78 -8.19
C ILE A 24 -2.17 -21.25 -7.69
N LEU A 25 -1.20 -21.15 -8.59
CA LEU A 25 0.16 -20.59 -8.39
C LEU A 25 0.12 -19.13 -7.94
N VAL A 26 -0.66 -18.33 -8.67
CA VAL A 26 -0.96 -16.91 -8.45
C VAL A 26 -1.45 -16.73 -6.99
N LEU A 27 -2.29 -17.61 -6.46
CA LEU A 27 -2.86 -17.48 -5.10
C LEU A 27 -1.91 -17.82 -3.93
N SER A 28 -0.68 -18.31 -4.18
CA SER A 28 0.27 -18.75 -3.15
C SER A 28 1.28 -17.66 -2.79
N ILE A 29 1.41 -17.33 -1.51
CA ILE A 29 2.17 -16.16 -1.01
C ILE A 29 3.67 -16.41 -1.17
N ALA A 30 4.23 -15.84 -2.23
CA ALA A 30 5.65 -15.54 -2.44
C ALA A 30 5.87 -14.65 -3.69
N PHE A 31 4.86 -14.48 -4.55
CA PHE A 31 4.99 -13.76 -5.81
C PHE A 31 3.82 -12.78 -6.02
N GLY A 32 3.75 -11.73 -5.19
CA GLY A 32 2.75 -10.66 -5.31
C GLY A 32 2.69 -10.08 -6.73
N PHE A 33 3.84 -9.94 -7.38
CA PHE A 33 3.96 -9.39 -8.73
C PHE A 33 3.48 -10.34 -9.85
N PHE A 34 3.83 -11.63 -9.81
CA PHE A 34 3.39 -12.61 -10.83
C PHE A 34 1.88 -12.90 -10.74
N TYR A 35 1.30 -12.85 -9.53
CA TYR A 35 -0.16 -12.84 -9.33
C TYR A 35 -0.82 -11.74 -10.16
N LEU A 36 -0.29 -10.52 -10.03
CA LEU A 36 -0.85 -9.30 -10.61
C LEU A 36 -0.76 -9.28 -12.13
N LEU A 37 0.32 -9.80 -12.71
CA LEU A 37 0.47 -9.93 -14.16
C LEU A 37 -0.57 -10.90 -14.77
N CYS A 38 -0.97 -11.96 -14.05
CA CYS A 38 -1.90 -12.96 -14.57
C CYS A 38 -3.38 -12.52 -14.53
N LEU A 39 -3.76 -11.60 -13.65
CA LEU A 39 -5.15 -11.15 -13.46
C LEU A 39 -5.87 -10.75 -14.78
N PRO A 40 -5.38 -9.79 -15.59
CA PRO A 40 -6.07 -9.38 -16.81
C PRO A 40 -6.29 -10.53 -17.79
N VAL A 41 -5.32 -11.44 -17.94
CA VAL A 41 -5.46 -12.58 -18.86
C VAL A 41 -6.46 -13.61 -18.33
N ILE A 42 -6.51 -13.85 -17.01
CA ILE A 42 -7.51 -14.72 -16.39
C ILE A 42 -8.92 -14.17 -16.64
N ILE A 43 -9.11 -12.85 -16.52
CA ILE A 43 -10.38 -12.16 -16.75
C ILE A 43 -10.85 -12.28 -18.22
N PHE A 44 -9.95 -12.11 -19.19
CA PHE A 44 -10.31 -12.18 -20.61
C PHE A 44 -10.46 -13.62 -21.15
N SER A 45 -10.04 -14.63 -20.39
CA SER A 45 -10.07 -16.04 -20.80
C SER A 45 -11.43 -16.76 -20.64
N ASN A 46 -12.52 -16.01 -20.48
CA ASN A 46 -13.90 -16.53 -20.48
C ASN A 46 -14.19 -17.54 -19.35
N LEU A 47 -13.64 -17.30 -18.16
CA LEU A 47 -14.00 -17.99 -16.93
C LEU A 47 -15.23 -17.30 -16.33
N GLY A 48 -16.35 -18.00 -16.27
CA GLY A 48 -17.49 -17.56 -15.46
C GLY A 48 -17.04 -17.27 -14.03
N THR A 49 -17.53 -16.17 -13.46
CA THR A 49 -17.53 -15.78 -12.04
C THR A 49 -16.74 -16.72 -11.12
N ILE A 50 -15.41 -16.63 -11.14
CA ILE A 50 -14.58 -17.20 -10.08
C ILE A 50 -14.46 -16.11 -9.03
N ASP A 51 -15.06 -16.35 -7.88
CA ASP A 51 -14.90 -15.54 -6.69
C ASP A 51 -13.49 -15.79 -6.14
N PHE A 52 -12.61 -14.79 -6.24
CA PHE A 52 -11.21 -14.85 -5.80
C PHE A 52 -11.09 -14.65 -4.28
N GLN A 53 -12.01 -15.21 -3.49
CA GLN A 53 -11.88 -15.18 -2.04
C GLN A 53 -10.71 -16.08 -1.61
N ALA A 54 -9.84 -15.45 -0.82
CA ALA A 54 -8.61 -15.94 -0.25
C ALA A 54 -8.53 -17.44 0.01
N THR A 55 -7.48 -18.06 -0.53
CA THR A 55 -6.90 -19.25 0.08
C THR A 55 -5.39 -19.06 0.14
N ALA A 56 -4.86 -19.06 1.35
CA ALA A 56 -3.42 -19.14 1.62
C ALA A 56 -2.91 -20.49 1.11
N ILE A 57 -2.00 -20.50 0.14
CA ILE A 57 -1.44 -21.74 -0.44
C ILE A 57 0.09 -21.62 -0.63
N ASP A 58 0.71 -22.79 -0.69
CA ASP A 58 2.10 -23.20 -0.47
C ASP A 58 3.10 -22.86 -1.62
N HIS A 59 4.27 -22.36 -1.22
CA HIS A 59 5.45 -22.05 -2.05
C HIS A 59 5.98 -23.25 -2.86
N SER A 60 5.64 -24.48 -2.48
CA SER A 60 6.07 -25.72 -3.15
C SER A 60 5.54 -25.90 -4.59
N LEU A 61 4.48 -25.18 -4.96
CA LEU A 61 3.84 -25.24 -6.29
C LEU A 61 4.65 -24.56 -7.41
N PHE A 62 5.63 -23.71 -7.07
CA PHE A 62 6.50 -23.03 -8.04
C PHE A 62 7.72 -23.88 -8.43
N THR A 63 8.07 -24.85 -7.58
CA THR A 63 9.09 -25.88 -7.83
C THR A 63 8.49 -27.19 -8.31
N ASP A 64 7.17 -27.22 -8.59
CA ASP A 64 6.50 -28.40 -9.10
C ASP A 64 7.11 -28.79 -10.45
N GLU A 65 7.87 -29.88 -10.44
CA GLU A 65 8.52 -30.44 -11.62
C GLU A 65 7.51 -30.65 -12.76
N GLU A 66 6.25 -30.96 -12.44
CA GLU A 66 5.18 -31.11 -13.42
C GLU A 66 4.80 -29.81 -14.15
N PHE A 67 4.92 -28.65 -13.52
CA PHE A 67 4.68 -27.36 -14.16
C PHE A 67 5.88 -26.94 -14.99
N MET A 68 7.10 -27.06 -14.45
CA MET A 68 8.31 -26.76 -15.20
C MET A 68 8.50 -27.67 -16.43
N ALA A 69 8.08 -28.94 -16.34
CA ALA A 69 8.11 -29.89 -17.46
C ALA A 69 7.07 -29.61 -18.56
N SER A 70 6.08 -28.76 -18.30
CA SER A 70 5.03 -28.41 -19.26
C SER A 70 5.34 -27.18 -20.12
N LEU A 71 6.36 -26.42 -19.71
CA LEU A 71 6.91 -25.30 -20.48
C LEU A 71 7.93 -25.84 -21.48
N ASP A 72 8.04 -25.20 -22.65
CA ASP A 72 9.19 -25.45 -23.52
C ASP A 72 10.48 -24.92 -22.89
N SER A 73 11.64 -25.34 -23.42
CA SER A 73 12.94 -24.99 -22.84
C SER A 73 13.19 -23.48 -22.78
N GLU A 74 12.69 -22.72 -23.75
CA GLU A 74 12.86 -21.26 -23.81
C GLU A 74 11.98 -20.57 -22.75
N GLN A 75 10.74 -21.02 -22.62
CA GLN A 75 9.79 -20.53 -21.61
C GLN A 75 10.26 -20.84 -20.19
N ALA A 76 10.73 -22.07 -19.94
CA ALA A 76 11.23 -22.49 -18.63
C ALA A 76 12.48 -21.71 -18.21
N GLU A 77 13.43 -21.51 -19.13
CA GLU A 77 14.65 -20.73 -18.87
C GLU A 77 14.31 -19.27 -18.57
N LYS A 78 13.39 -18.67 -19.33
CA LYS A 78 12.98 -17.28 -19.11
C LYS A 78 12.22 -17.10 -17.78
N LEU A 79 11.36 -18.05 -17.43
CA LEU A 79 10.66 -18.03 -16.14
C LEU A 79 11.65 -18.15 -14.97
N ASN A 80 12.59 -19.09 -15.04
CA ASN A 80 13.65 -19.23 -14.03
C ASN A 80 14.49 -17.96 -13.89
N ASN A 81 14.85 -17.32 -15.01
CA ASN A 81 15.61 -16.07 -14.98
C ASN A 81 14.79 -14.93 -14.34
N MET A 82 13.49 -14.87 -14.62
CA MET A 82 12.60 -13.89 -14.01
C MET A 82 12.45 -14.12 -12.50
N MET A 83 12.26 -15.37 -12.05
CA MET A 83 12.19 -15.73 -10.64
C MET A 83 13.46 -15.36 -9.89
N ARG A 84 14.62 -15.76 -10.41
CA ARG A 84 15.93 -15.40 -9.83
C ARG A 84 16.14 -13.89 -9.75
N SER A 85 15.66 -13.15 -10.75
CA SER A 85 15.77 -11.68 -10.74
C SER A 85 14.83 -11.06 -9.70
N GLY A 86 13.60 -11.57 -9.57
CA GLY A 86 12.65 -11.13 -8.54
C GLY A 86 13.20 -11.34 -7.13
N GLU A 87 13.68 -12.55 -6.81
CA GLU A 87 14.31 -12.85 -5.52
C GLU A 87 15.51 -11.94 -5.21
N ALA A 88 16.33 -11.64 -6.21
CA ALA A 88 17.46 -10.73 -6.06
C ALA A 88 17.02 -9.28 -5.82
N ILE A 89 15.97 -8.82 -6.51
CA ILE A 89 15.37 -7.49 -6.32
C ILE A 89 14.77 -7.37 -4.93
N GLU A 90 13.94 -8.32 -4.50
CA GLU A 90 13.33 -8.34 -3.17
C GLU A 90 14.39 -8.30 -2.06
N SER A 91 15.43 -9.13 -2.19
CA SER A 91 16.55 -9.14 -1.23
C SER A 91 17.26 -7.78 -1.18
N ALA A 92 17.57 -7.19 -2.34
CA ALA A 92 18.23 -5.88 -2.41
C ALA A 92 17.36 -4.76 -1.83
N MET A 93 16.06 -4.72 -2.12
CA MET A 93 15.14 -3.72 -1.57
C MET A 93 15.07 -3.78 -0.04
N ALA A 94 15.02 -5.00 0.51
CA ALA A 94 15.06 -5.19 1.95
C ALA A 94 16.40 -4.75 2.57
N GLU A 95 17.53 -5.05 1.92
CA GLU A 95 18.87 -4.64 2.37
C GLU A 95 19.07 -3.12 2.35
N HIS A 96 18.47 -2.42 1.40
CA HIS A 96 18.47 -0.94 1.29
C HIS A 96 17.39 -0.26 2.15
N GLY A 97 16.60 -1.03 2.91
CA GLY A 97 15.59 -0.47 3.80
C GLY A 97 14.37 0.15 3.10
N VAL A 98 14.13 -0.23 1.84
CA VAL A 98 12.97 0.18 1.03
C VAL A 98 12.12 -1.01 0.57
N PRO A 99 11.79 -1.99 1.45
CA PRO A 99 11.05 -3.19 1.07
C PRO A 99 9.68 -2.88 0.43
N GLU A 100 9.06 -1.75 0.79
CA GLU A 100 7.81 -1.28 0.20
C GLU A 100 7.94 -0.97 -1.30
N GLN A 101 9.14 -0.71 -1.82
CA GLN A 101 9.37 -0.46 -3.25
C GLN A 101 9.46 -1.74 -4.09
N THR A 102 9.49 -2.92 -3.46
CA THR A 102 9.71 -4.22 -4.14
C THR A 102 8.77 -4.43 -5.33
N ILE A 103 7.45 -4.26 -5.14
CA ILE A 103 6.47 -4.45 -6.22
C ILE A 103 6.70 -3.45 -7.37
N LYS A 104 7.03 -2.19 -7.06
CA LYS A 104 7.32 -1.16 -8.06
C LYS A 104 8.57 -1.53 -8.86
N ALA A 105 9.61 -1.98 -8.17
CA ALA A 105 10.88 -2.38 -8.76
C ALA A 105 10.75 -3.60 -9.67
N GLU A 106 10.05 -4.64 -9.24
CA GLU A 106 9.76 -5.82 -10.05
C GLU A 106 8.92 -5.46 -11.29
N LEU A 107 7.94 -4.56 -11.13
CA LEU A 107 7.10 -4.08 -12.23
C LEU A 107 7.89 -3.37 -13.31
N ILE A 108 8.78 -2.46 -12.91
CA ILE A 108 9.64 -1.74 -13.83
C ILE A 108 10.60 -2.74 -14.52
N TYR A 109 11.22 -3.64 -13.76
CA TYR A 109 12.14 -4.64 -14.29
C TYR A 109 11.46 -5.52 -15.36
N VAL A 110 10.37 -6.19 -15.02
CA VAL A 110 9.69 -7.11 -15.95
C VAL A 110 9.04 -6.36 -17.12
N SER A 111 8.66 -5.10 -16.94
CA SER A 111 8.05 -4.31 -18.02
C SER A 111 9.05 -3.78 -19.03
N PHE A 112 10.25 -3.40 -18.58
CA PHE A 112 11.15 -2.54 -19.37
C PHE A 112 12.59 -3.06 -19.52
N PHE A 113 13.04 -4.04 -18.72
CA PHE A 113 14.44 -4.51 -18.75
C PHE A 113 14.71 -5.61 -19.79
N ASP A 114 13.82 -5.78 -20.79
CA ASP A 114 14.03 -6.77 -21.86
C ASP A 114 15.29 -6.43 -22.66
N GLY A 115 16.32 -7.27 -22.57
CA GLY A 115 17.59 -7.11 -23.27
C GLY A 115 18.67 -6.32 -22.53
N VAL A 116 18.40 -5.84 -21.31
CA VAL A 116 19.43 -5.22 -20.45
C VAL A 116 20.50 -6.24 -20.10
N GLN A 117 21.77 -5.88 -20.32
CA GLN A 117 22.92 -6.71 -19.99
C GLN A 117 23.48 -6.30 -18.62
N ASN A 118 24.03 -7.26 -17.87
CA ASN A 118 24.67 -7.02 -16.57
C ASN A 118 23.75 -6.32 -15.55
N PHE A 119 22.49 -6.74 -15.46
CA PHE A 119 21.61 -6.28 -14.40
C PHE A 119 22.24 -6.59 -13.02
N ASP A 120 22.24 -5.58 -12.17
CA ASP A 120 22.74 -5.63 -10.80
C ASP A 120 21.61 -5.14 -9.88
N ALA A 121 21.13 -6.03 -9.01
CA ALA A 121 19.99 -5.75 -8.14
C ALA A 121 20.32 -4.75 -7.02
N ASP A 122 21.58 -4.72 -6.55
CA ASP A 122 22.02 -3.79 -5.51
C ASP A 122 22.10 -2.36 -6.05
N ALA A 123 22.72 -2.20 -7.23
CA ALA A 123 22.75 -0.92 -7.92
C ALA A 123 21.34 -0.44 -8.32
N TYR A 124 20.44 -1.38 -8.64
CA TYR A 124 19.05 -1.08 -8.95
C TYR A 124 18.29 -0.57 -7.72
N ALA A 125 18.45 -1.23 -6.57
CA ALA A 125 17.79 -0.85 -5.32
C ALA A 125 18.19 0.55 -4.84
N CYS A 126 19.46 0.93 -4.99
CA CYS A 126 19.93 2.30 -4.71
C CYS A 126 19.10 3.40 -5.41
N LEU A 127 18.54 3.11 -6.59
CA LEU A 127 17.77 4.10 -7.36
C LEU A 127 16.40 4.38 -6.72
N PHE A 128 15.88 3.46 -5.89
CA PHE A 128 14.56 3.58 -5.24
C PHE A 128 14.58 4.42 -3.96
N GLU A 129 15.75 4.95 -3.57
CA GLU A 129 15.86 6.03 -2.59
C GLU A 129 15.44 7.40 -3.15
N ALA A 130 15.06 7.49 -4.44
CA ALA A 130 14.66 8.72 -5.10
C ALA A 130 13.43 9.38 -4.46
N ALA A 131 13.36 10.72 -4.55
CA ALA A 131 12.33 11.53 -3.91
C ALA A 131 10.94 11.40 -4.56
N ASP A 132 10.88 11.18 -5.88
CA ASP A 132 9.64 10.94 -6.61
C ASP A 132 9.82 9.97 -7.79
N ASP A 133 8.70 9.47 -8.30
CA ASP A 133 8.67 8.49 -9.37
C ASP A 133 9.23 9.01 -10.71
N SER A 134 9.18 10.31 -10.98
CA SER A 134 9.74 10.87 -12.21
C SER A 134 11.26 10.83 -12.17
N ASP A 135 11.84 11.25 -11.05
CA ASP A 135 13.29 11.18 -10.79
C ASP A 135 13.79 9.73 -10.76
N LEU A 136 13.00 8.81 -10.20
CA LEU A 136 13.28 7.37 -10.25
C LEU A 136 13.39 6.88 -11.70
N ILE A 137 12.38 7.15 -12.54
CA ILE A 137 12.38 6.68 -13.94
C ILE A 137 13.52 7.32 -14.74
N ASN A 138 13.82 8.60 -14.52
CA ASN A 138 14.96 9.26 -15.15
C ASN A 138 16.30 8.62 -14.74
N SER A 139 16.45 8.28 -13.46
CA SER A 139 17.66 7.64 -12.93
C SER A 139 17.84 6.22 -13.48
N ILE A 140 16.76 5.45 -13.57
CA ILE A 140 16.76 4.11 -14.20
C ILE A 140 17.14 4.20 -15.68
N ASN A 141 16.53 5.13 -16.42
CA ASN A 141 16.85 5.37 -17.83
C ASN A 141 18.34 5.71 -18.01
N SER A 142 18.87 6.61 -17.18
CA SER A 142 20.27 7.00 -17.23
C SER A 142 21.23 5.87 -16.85
N HIS A 143 20.89 5.04 -15.86
CA HIS A 143 21.78 4.00 -15.36
C HIS A 143 21.85 2.80 -16.32
N TYR A 144 20.70 2.33 -16.83
CA TYR A 144 20.61 1.12 -17.66
C TYR A 144 20.52 1.41 -19.16
N GLY A 145 20.56 2.68 -19.58
CA GLY A 145 20.43 3.07 -20.99
C GLY A 145 19.04 2.75 -21.56
N LEU A 146 18.00 2.90 -20.74
CA LEU A 146 16.62 2.68 -21.11
C LEU A 146 15.94 3.99 -21.55
N GLU A 147 14.80 3.85 -22.24
CA GLU A 147 13.94 4.96 -22.66
C GLU A 147 12.50 4.73 -22.16
N ILE A 148 12.34 4.48 -20.86
CA ILE A 148 11.03 4.31 -20.23
C ILE A 148 10.28 5.64 -20.29
N ASN A 149 9.13 5.64 -20.95
CA ASN A 149 8.20 6.75 -20.90
C ASN A 149 7.47 6.75 -19.55
N PHE A 150 7.45 7.90 -18.86
CA PHE A 150 6.84 8.04 -17.55
C PHE A 150 5.32 7.76 -17.54
N GLU A 151 4.59 8.15 -18.59
CA GLU A 151 3.16 7.86 -18.71
C GLU A 151 2.90 6.36 -18.87
N ASP A 152 3.76 5.65 -19.62
CA ASP A 152 3.67 4.20 -19.78
C ASP A 152 3.96 3.45 -18.47
N TYR A 153 4.91 3.96 -17.68
CA TYR A 153 5.17 3.51 -16.31
C TYR A 153 3.92 3.72 -15.44
N LEU A 154 3.41 4.94 -15.37
CA LEU A 154 2.26 5.29 -14.52
C LEU A 154 1.04 4.43 -14.83
N HIS A 155 0.67 4.29 -16.11
CA HIS A 155 -0.45 3.43 -16.49
C HIS A 155 -0.29 1.99 -16.03
N THR A 156 0.94 1.46 -16.14
CA THR A 156 1.26 0.09 -15.74
C THR A 156 1.24 -0.06 -14.21
N TYR A 157 1.79 0.93 -13.49
CA TYR A 157 1.85 0.97 -12.03
C TYR A 157 0.47 1.14 -11.40
N THR A 158 -0.31 2.13 -11.83
CA THR A 158 -1.67 2.39 -11.33
C THR A 158 -2.59 1.19 -11.54
N PHE A 159 -2.50 0.50 -12.69
CA PHE A 159 -3.30 -0.70 -12.95
C PHE A 159 -2.99 -1.81 -11.93
N VAL A 160 -1.71 -2.06 -11.67
CA VAL A 160 -1.26 -3.13 -10.77
C VAL A 160 -1.58 -2.78 -9.31
N MET A 161 -1.28 -1.55 -8.90
CA MET A 161 -1.46 -1.10 -7.52
C MET A 161 -2.94 -0.94 -7.12
N ASN A 162 -3.85 -0.67 -8.06
CA ASN A 162 -5.30 -0.72 -7.77
C ASN A 162 -5.81 -2.15 -7.54
N ASN A 163 -5.09 -3.16 -8.06
CA ASN A 163 -5.52 -4.55 -7.93
C ASN A 163 -5.00 -5.23 -6.66
N THR A 164 -3.93 -4.70 -6.06
CA THR A 164 -3.32 -5.21 -4.83
C THR A 164 -3.36 -4.17 -3.71
N ILE A 165 -3.07 -4.62 -2.50
CA ILE A 165 -2.55 -3.76 -1.44
C ILE A 165 -1.10 -4.22 -1.26
N ASN A 166 -0.16 -3.29 -1.11
CA ASN A 166 1.25 -3.66 -0.96
C ASN A 166 1.46 -4.40 0.37
N PRO A 167 1.82 -5.70 0.37
CA PRO A 167 2.02 -6.42 1.62
C PRO A 167 3.31 -5.99 2.33
N TYR A 168 4.30 -5.48 1.59
CA TYR A 168 5.60 -5.06 2.14
C TYR A 168 5.55 -3.72 2.86
N MET A 169 4.43 -3.00 2.79
CA MET A 169 4.29 -1.71 3.48
C MET A 169 4.05 -1.86 4.98
N PHE A 170 3.60 -3.04 5.43
CA PHE A 170 3.32 -3.30 6.83
C PHE A 170 4.56 -3.82 7.55
N ARG A 171 4.89 -3.21 8.68
CA ARG A 171 5.97 -3.64 9.58
C ARG A 171 5.51 -4.68 10.58
N ASP A 172 4.26 -4.63 11.03
CA ASP A 172 3.69 -5.60 11.96
C ASP A 172 2.23 -5.93 11.58
N THR A 173 2.05 -6.94 10.73
CA THR A 173 0.71 -7.39 10.32
C THR A 173 -0.09 -8.03 11.45
N ALA A 174 0.55 -8.42 12.57
CA ALA A 174 -0.11 -9.08 13.69
C ALA A 174 -0.88 -8.11 14.59
N THR A 175 -0.57 -6.80 14.52
CA THR A 175 -1.25 -5.79 15.33
C THR A 175 -1.72 -4.60 14.50
N LYS A 176 -2.87 -4.03 14.88
CA LYS A 176 -3.32 -2.75 14.35
C LYS A 176 -2.55 -1.64 15.04
N ASN A 177 -1.65 -0.99 14.32
CA ASN A 177 -0.71 -0.01 14.87
C ASN A 177 -0.66 1.26 14.02
N SER A 178 -0.19 2.35 14.60
CA SER A 178 -0.22 3.67 13.95
C SER A 178 0.72 3.77 12.74
N GLU A 179 1.89 3.13 12.81
CA GLU A 179 2.85 3.13 11.72
C GLU A 179 2.29 2.46 10.45
N ASP A 180 1.67 1.30 10.61
CA ASP A 180 1.04 0.56 9.52
C ASP A 180 -0.24 1.25 9.01
N LEU A 181 -0.94 2.01 9.86
CA LEU A 181 -2.05 2.87 9.42
C LEU A 181 -1.55 4.01 8.52
N ALA A 182 -0.40 4.61 8.82
CA ALA A 182 0.22 5.61 7.96
C ALA A 182 0.66 4.99 6.62
N ALA A 183 1.30 3.82 6.66
CA ALA A 183 1.69 3.08 5.45
C ALA A 183 0.48 2.71 4.58
N TRP A 184 -0.62 2.29 5.20
CA TRP A 184 -1.90 2.06 4.52
C TRP A 184 -2.43 3.30 3.80
N ALA A 185 -2.46 4.44 4.49
CA ALA A 185 -2.92 5.70 3.91
C ALA A 185 -2.04 6.12 2.73
N TYR A 186 -0.72 5.99 2.89
CA TYR A 186 0.24 6.26 1.82
C TYR A 186 0.01 5.37 0.60
N ASN A 187 -0.16 4.07 0.79
CA ASN A 187 -0.49 3.16 -0.31
C ASN A 187 -1.83 3.52 -0.99
N ALA A 188 -2.86 3.92 -0.24
CA ALA A 188 -4.13 4.35 -0.81
C ALA A 188 -3.97 5.60 -1.70
N TYR A 189 -3.15 6.56 -1.28
CA TYR A 189 -2.78 7.73 -2.07
C TYR A 189 -1.98 7.35 -3.32
N GLU A 190 -0.87 6.62 -3.17
CA GLU A 190 0.03 6.23 -4.27
C GLU A 190 -0.67 5.36 -5.33
N SER A 191 -1.57 4.48 -4.89
CA SER A 191 -2.35 3.65 -5.81
C SER A 191 -3.58 4.36 -6.39
N GLY A 192 -3.86 5.59 -5.95
CA GLY A 192 -4.91 6.45 -6.53
C GLY A 192 -6.32 6.01 -6.19
N TRP A 193 -6.58 5.65 -4.92
CA TRP A 193 -7.93 5.26 -4.50
C TRP A 193 -8.93 6.39 -4.71
N GLY A 194 -10.06 6.07 -5.32
CA GLY A 194 -11.15 7.02 -5.55
C GLY A 194 -12.00 7.24 -4.29
N TYR A 195 -12.82 8.28 -4.33
CA TYR A 195 -13.88 8.48 -3.36
C TYR A 195 -15.14 7.72 -3.75
N LYS A 196 -15.74 6.98 -2.81
CA LYS A 196 -17.09 6.44 -2.94
C LYS A 196 -17.71 6.25 -1.55
N ALA A 197 -18.86 6.89 -1.32
CA ALA A 197 -19.58 6.79 -0.06
C ALA A 197 -19.84 5.33 0.35
N GLY A 198 -19.52 4.99 1.61
CA GLY A 198 -19.72 3.66 2.20
C GLY A 198 -18.64 2.63 1.86
N PHE A 199 -17.62 2.99 1.06
CA PHE A 199 -16.52 2.09 0.76
C PHE A 199 -15.39 2.24 1.78
N ILE A 200 -14.68 1.14 2.05
CA ILE A 200 -13.59 1.07 3.04
C ILE A 200 -12.24 0.63 2.43
N GLY A 201 -12.06 0.81 1.13
CA GLY A 201 -10.87 0.35 0.40
C GLY A 201 -11.08 -0.89 -0.47
N GLU A 202 -12.32 -1.38 -0.53
CA GLU A 202 -12.70 -2.49 -1.40
C GLU A 202 -12.68 -2.08 -2.87
N LYS A 203 -12.54 -3.08 -3.76
CA LYS A 203 -12.61 -2.87 -5.21
C LYS A 203 -14.06 -2.77 -5.65
N SER A 204 -14.39 -1.76 -6.46
CA SER A 204 -15.70 -1.72 -7.13
C SER A 204 -15.79 -2.84 -8.16
N VAL A 205 -16.94 -3.49 -8.25
CA VAL A 205 -17.19 -4.56 -9.24
C VAL A 205 -17.20 -4.03 -10.68
N ASP A 206 -17.50 -2.74 -10.85
CA ASP A 206 -17.71 -2.10 -12.14
C ASP A 206 -16.40 -1.80 -12.90
N ASP A 207 -15.43 -1.22 -12.21
CA ASP A 207 -14.17 -0.72 -12.79
C ASP A 207 -12.92 -1.37 -12.17
N ARG A 208 -13.09 -2.12 -11.07
CA ARG A 208 -12.03 -2.79 -10.29
C ARG A 208 -11.02 -1.84 -9.67
N LEU A 209 -11.37 -0.57 -9.56
CA LEU A 209 -10.61 0.41 -8.78
C LEU A 209 -11.02 0.33 -7.32
N ARG A 210 -10.10 0.72 -6.44
CA ARG A 210 -10.36 0.80 -5.01
C ARG A 210 -10.95 2.15 -4.67
N TYR A 211 -11.89 2.12 -3.74
CA TYR A 211 -12.55 3.32 -3.26
C TYR A 211 -12.60 3.32 -1.74
N SER A 212 -12.59 4.50 -1.14
CA SER A 212 -13.03 4.68 0.23
C SER A 212 -13.88 5.94 0.35
N ASP A 213 -14.62 6.10 1.43
CA ASP A 213 -14.96 7.44 1.91
C ASP A 213 -13.95 7.90 2.97
N ASN A 214 -14.19 9.06 3.59
CA ASN A 214 -13.28 9.64 4.57
C ASN A 214 -13.08 8.72 5.79
N ALA A 215 -14.16 8.30 6.44
CA ALA A 215 -14.09 7.38 7.59
C ALA A 215 -13.63 5.98 7.17
N GLY A 216 -14.06 5.56 5.98
CA GLY A 216 -13.77 4.27 5.37
C GLY A 216 -12.30 4.04 5.12
N LEU A 217 -11.49 5.09 4.94
CA LEU A 217 -10.04 4.95 4.82
C LEU A 217 -9.43 4.33 6.10
N MET A 218 -9.84 4.79 7.28
CA MET A 218 -9.38 4.27 8.58
C MET A 218 -10.05 2.94 8.92
N ILE A 219 -11.36 2.83 8.71
CA ILE A 219 -12.13 1.59 8.95
C ILE A 219 -11.58 0.45 8.08
N GLY A 220 -11.17 0.77 6.85
CA GLY A 220 -10.52 -0.15 5.93
C GLY A 220 -9.31 -0.83 6.55
N TYR A 221 -8.36 -0.05 7.06
CA TYR A 221 -7.18 -0.59 7.73
C TYR A 221 -7.54 -1.45 8.94
N LEU A 222 -8.48 -0.99 9.77
CA LEU A 222 -8.93 -1.71 10.97
C LEU A 222 -9.53 -3.08 10.64
N ASN A 223 -10.24 -3.19 9.51
CA ASN A 223 -10.85 -4.44 9.07
C ASN A 223 -9.97 -5.28 8.13
N TYR A 224 -8.96 -4.70 7.48
CA TYR A 224 -8.15 -5.42 6.49
C TYR A 224 -7.15 -6.38 7.15
N ASP A 225 -7.25 -7.66 6.87
CA ASP A 225 -6.30 -8.67 7.30
C ASP A 225 -5.25 -8.87 6.19
N ALA A 226 -3.99 -8.55 6.47
CA ALA A 226 -2.92 -8.54 5.47
C ALA A 226 -2.53 -9.96 5.00
N ASP A 227 -2.64 -10.96 5.89
CA ASP A 227 -2.25 -12.34 5.61
C ASP A 227 -3.28 -13.02 4.70
N SER A 228 -4.56 -12.90 5.03
CA SER A 228 -5.68 -13.43 4.24
C SER A 228 -6.14 -12.50 3.12
N LYS A 229 -5.67 -11.24 3.11
CA LYS A 229 -6.00 -10.20 2.12
C LYS A 229 -7.51 -9.90 2.03
N ASN A 230 -8.24 -10.05 3.12
CA ASN A 230 -9.69 -9.83 3.20
C ASN A 230 -10.06 -8.73 4.18
N TYR A 231 -11.26 -8.19 4.03
CA TYR A 231 -11.85 -7.30 5.03
C TYR A 231 -12.74 -8.09 5.98
N GLY A 232 -12.49 -7.93 7.28
CA GLY A 232 -13.42 -8.26 8.34
C GLY A 232 -14.53 -7.20 8.47
N ASN A 233 -15.29 -7.29 9.56
CA ASN A 233 -16.41 -6.39 9.85
C ASN A 233 -16.46 -5.96 11.33
N SER A 234 -15.33 -6.05 12.03
CA SER A 234 -15.22 -5.71 13.45
C SER A 234 -15.50 -4.24 13.72
N TYR A 235 -15.20 -3.37 12.76
CA TYR A 235 -15.39 -1.93 12.85
C TYR A 235 -16.39 -1.47 11.78
N GLY A 236 -17.62 -1.15 12.18
CA GLY A 236 -18.66 -0.61 11.27
C GLY A 236 -18.79 0.92 11.31
N THR A 237 -18.15 1.56 12.29
CA THR A 237 -18.14 3.01 12.49
C THR A 237 -16.79 3.39 13.06
N LEU A 238 -16.26 4.54 12.65
CA LEU A 238 -15.00 5.05 13.17
C LEU A 238 -15.22 5.60 14.58
N THR A 239 -14.60 4.98 15.57
CA THR A 239 -14.52 5.52 16.93
C THR A 239 -13.17 6.20 17.13
N TYR A 240 -13.19 7.41 17.66
CA TYR A 240 -11.98 8.20 17.94
C TYR A 240 -12.12 8.98 19.24
N THR A 241 -10.98 9.39 19.80
CA THR A 241 -10.90 10.32 20.92
C THR A 241 -10.00 11.49 20.53
N GLU A 242 -10.58 12.69 20.49
CA GLU A 242 -9.84 13.94 20.29
C GLU A 242 -8.96 14.21 21.52
N GLN A 243 -7.68 14.52 21.31
CA GLN A 243 -6.68 14.60 22.39
C GLN A 243 -6.25 16.04 22.68
N GLY A 244 -6.13 16.87 21.65
CA GLY A 244 -5.68 18.25 21.81
C GLY A 244 -5.62 19.03 20.51
N ASP A 245 -5.19 20.28 20.61
CA ASP A 245 -4.95 21.17 19.48
C ASP A 245 -3.84 20.62 18.57
N ILE A 246 -3.95 20.85 17.27
CA ILE A 246 -2.98 20.34 16.28
C ILE A 246 -1.53 20.78 16.59
N SER A 247 -1.34 21.92 17.24
CA SER A 247 -0.02 22.45 17.63
C SER A 247 0.67 21.63 18.72
N THR A 248 -0.06 20.77 19.44
CA THR A 248 0.49 19.89 20.48
C THR A 248 0.65 18.44 20.00
N MET A 249 0.39 18.17 18.73
CA MET A 249 0.46 16.83 18.17
C MET A 249 1.91 16.31 18.18
N PRO A 250 2.17 15.09 18.70
CA PRO A 250 3.50 14.51 18.62
C PRO A 250 3.80 14.05 17.18
N ASP A 251 5.08 14.05 16.80
CA ASP A 251 5.54 13.64 15.46
C ASP A 251 5.55 12.11 15.33
N VAL A 252 4.36 11.51 15.23
CA VAL A 252 4.16 10.06 15.14
C VAL A 252 3.19 9.73 14.00
N PRO A 253 3.66 9.08 12.93
CA PRO A 253 2.79 8.61 11.86
C PRO A 253 1.63 7.73 12.36
N GLY A 254 0.46 7.92 11.75
CA GLY A 254 -0.78 7.22 12.07
C GLY A 254 -1.67 7.93 13.08
N ILE A 255 -1.25 9.09 13.60
CA ILE A 255 -2.13 9.96 14.37
C ILE A 255 -3.27 10.46 13.48
N GLY A 256 -4.48 10.49 14.04
CA GLY A 256 -5.63 11.07 13.39
C GLY A 256 -5.61 12.59 13.48
N LEU A 257 -5.97 13.27 12.40
CA LEU A 257 -6.24 14.71 12.39
C LEU A 257 -7.75 14.91 12.23
N PHE A 258 -8.28 15.98 12.81
CA PHE A 258 -9.70 16.30 12.75
C PHE A 258 -9.90 17.81 12.55
N ASP A 259 -10.82 18.18 11.66
CA ASP A 259 -11.19 19.58 11.36
C ASP A 259 -12.61 19.95 11.86
N GLY A 260 -13.26 19.05 12.60
CA GLY A 260 -14.66 19.15 13.01
C GLY A 260 -15.64 18.38 12.12
N THR A 261 -15.22 17.97 10.92
CA THR A 261 -16.06 17.27 9.92
C THR A 261 -15.38 16.03 9.35
N LYS A 262 -14.10 16.14 8.99
CA LYS A 262 -13.30 15.11 8.32
C LYS A 262 -12.15 14.68 9.19
N HIS A 263 -11.71 13.46 8.93
CA HIS A 263 -10.52 12.86 9.48
C HIS A 263 -9.40 12.79 8.46
N GLY A 264 -8.17 12.94 8.94
CA GLY A 264 -6.94 12.67 8.21
C GLY A 264 -6.04 11.71 8.98
N ILE A 265 -5.06 11.14 8.29
CA ILE A 265 -4.02 10.28 8.84
C ILE A 265 -2.69 11.00 8.63
N TYR A 266 -2.02 11.36 9.72
CA TYR A 266 -0.68 11.92 9.69
C TYR A 266 0.31 10.88 9.17
N ILE A 267 1.18 11.26 8.22
CA ILE A 267 2.17 10.34 7.63
C ILE A 267 3.62 10.73 7.92
N GLY A 268 3.85 11.70 8.82
CA GLY A 268 5.17 12.26 9.08
C GLY A 268 5.44 13.52 8.25
N ASN A 269 6.54 14.22 8.56
CA ASN A 269 7.04 15.38 7.81
C ASN A 269 6.01 16.51 7.59
N GLY A 270 5.04 16.67 8.49
CA GLY A 270 4.00 17.69 8.35
C GLY A 270 2.98 17.39 7.23
N GLU A 271 2.88 16.15 6.75
CA GLU A 271 1.92 15.75 5.71
C GLU A 271 0.79 14.87 6.27
N VAL A 272 -0.38 15.00 5.66
CA VAL A 272 -1.60 14.26 6.03
C VAL A 272 -2.25 13.69 4.78
N ILE A 273 -2.81 12.49 4.91
CA ILE A 273 -3.61 11.84 3.89
C ILE A 273 -5.05 11.68 4.36
N TYR A 274 -6.00 11.95 3.47
CA TYR A 274 -7.42 11.81 3.72
C TYR A 274 -8.18 11.55 2.41
N CYS A 275 -9.35 10.90 2.49
CA CYS A 275 -10.23 10.78 1.33
C CYS A 275 -11.17 11.99 1.26
N ASP A 276 -11.21 12.66 0.10
CA ASP A 276 -11.99 13.87 -0.10
C ASP A 276 -13.08 13.67 -1.17
N GLU A 277 -14.33 13.95 -0.79
CA GLU A 277 -15.50 13.84 -1.67
C GLU A 277 -15.49 14.88 -2.81
N GLY A 278 -15.09 16.12 -2.52
CA GLY A 278 -15.11 17.21 -3.49
C GLY A 278 -14.03 17.09 -4.55
N ILE A 279 -12.88 16.53 -4.17
CA ILE A 279 -11.78 16.19 -5.07
C ILE A 279 -12.04 14.86 -5.78
N GLY A 280 -12.64 13.89 -5.08
CA GLY A 280 -13.05 12.60 -5.62
C GLY A 280 -12.03 11.47 -5.45
N TYR A 281 -10.97 11.66 -4.65
CA TYR A 281 -9.93 10.66 -4.41
C TYR A 281 -9.19 10.88 -3.08
N VAL A 282 -8.42 9.87 -2.67
CA VAL A 282 -7.48 9.97 -1.56
C VAL A 282 -6.38 10.97 -1.90
N THR A 283 -6.24 11.98 -1.06
CA THR A 283 -5.41 13.16 -1.30
C THR A 283 -4.37 13.31 -0.20
N ARG A 284 -3.17 13.75 -0.59
CA ARG A 284 -2.09 14.18 0.30
C ARG A 284 -2.02 15.70 0.36
N GLN A 285 -1.81 16.25 1.55
CA GLN A 285 -1.68 17.68 1.77
C GLN A 285 -0.65 17.98 2.85
N ASN A 286 0.03 19.12 2.79
CA ASN A 286 0.74 19.64 3.96
C ASN A 286 -0.27 20.12 5.00
N ILE A 287 -0.03 19.82 6.28
CA ILE A 287 -0.91 20.22 7.38
C ILE A 287 -1.08 21.75 7.42
N SER A 288 -0.02 22.52 7.12
CA SER A 288 -0.08 23.99 7.14
C SER A 288 -0.99 24.59 6.07
N ASP A 289 -1.30 23.82 5.02
CA ASP A 289 -2.18 24.25 3.93
C ASP A 289 -3.65 23.87 4.20
N GLY A 290 -3.89 23.04 5.23
CA GLY A 290 -5.19 22.50 5.60
C GLY A 290 -5.92 23.34 6.66
N VAL A 291 -7.04 22.79 7.13
CA VAL A 291 -7.91 23.39 8.16
C VAL A 291 -7.99 22.53 9.42
N TRP A 292 -7.01 21.65 9.63
CA TRP A 292 -6.95 20.73 10.75
C TRP A 292 -6.82 21.49 12.07
N SER A 293 -7.75 21.25 12.99
CA SER A 293 -7.81 21.97 14.27
C SER A 293 -7.24 21.15 15.42
N SER A 294 -7.37 19.84 15.36
CA SER A 294 -7.04 18.95 16.46
C SER A 294 -6.49 17.62 15.97
N TRP A 295 -5.89 16.88 16.90
CA TRP A 295 -5.46 15.51 16.67
C TRP A 295 -6.21 14.54 17.57
N CYS A 296 -6.35 13.30 17.11
CA CYS A 296 -7.10 12.25 17.76
C CYS A 296 -6.41 10.89 17.65
N THR A 297 -6.79 9.97 18.54
CA THR A 297 -6.47 8.55 18.45
C THR A 297 -7.69 7.75 18.03
N TYR A 298 -7.49 6.68 17.26
CA TYR A 298 -8.54 5.79 16.80
C TYR A 298 -8.63 4.54 17.67
N GLU A 299 -9.85 4.12 18.01
CA GLU A 299 -10.06 2.86 18.73
C GLU A 299 -9.57 1.68 17.89
N GLY A 300 -8.90 0.73 18.53
CA GLY A 300 -8.33 -0.44 17.85
C GLY A 300 -6.93 -0.20 17.27
N ILE A 301 -6.42 1.03 17.27
CA ILE A 301 -5.04 1.34 16.87
C ILE A 301 -4.14 1.42 18.10
N ARG A 302 -3.02 0.71 18.05
CA ARG A 302 -1.93 0.83 19.03
C ARG A 302 -0.99 1.96 18.65
N TYR A 303 -0.73 2.84 19.61
CA TYR A 303 0.19 3.95 19.49
C TYR A 303 1.46 3.72 20.35
N PRO A 304 2.61 4.32 19.97
CA PRO A 304 3.83 4.26 20.78
C PRO A 304 3.68 5.09 22.07
N GLN A 305 4.52 4.79 23.06
CA GLN A 305 4.44 5.37 24.41
C GLN A 305 4.48 6.91 24.41
N ILE A 306 5.25 7.52 23.50
CA ILE A 306 5.32 8.99 23.35
C ILE A 306 3.96 9.64 23.12
N VAL A 307 3.01 8.96 22.47
CA VAL A 307 1.65 9.47 22.27
C VAL A 307 0.91 9.50 23.60
N GLN A 308 1.02 8.43 24.41
CA GLN A 308 0.40 8.38 25.73
C GLN A 308 1.01 9.43 26.67
N ASP A 309 2.34 9.58 26.66
CA ASP A 309 3.04 10.58 27.47
C ASP A 309 2.55 11.99 27.12
N THR A 310 2.35 12.28 25.84
CA THR A 310 1.78 13.56 25.37
C THR A 310 0.34 13.77 25.88
N ILE A 311 -0.50 12.74 25.84
CA ILE A 311 -1.88 12.80 26.36
C ILE A 311 -1.91 13.10 27.86
N ASP A 312 -1.03 12.44 28.62
CA ASP A 312 -0.93 12.62 30.07
C ASP A 312 -0.46 14.04 30.42
N GLU A 313 0.52 14.57 29.68
CA GLU A 313 1.00 15.96 29.82
C GLU A 313 -0.11 16.98 29.55
N LEU A 314 -0.88 16.80 28.48
CA LEU A 314 -2.01 17.67 28.15
C LEU A 314 -3.07 17.64 29.26
N SER A 315 -3.38 16.44 29.77
CA SER A 315 -4.35 16.25 30.84
C SER A 315 -3.93 16.96 32.13
N ALA A 316 -2.67 16.82 32.54
CA ALA A 316 -2.12 17.51 33.71
C ALA A 316 -2.13 19.03 33.55
N SER A 317 -1.83 19.54 32.34
CA SER A 317 -1.87 20.98 32.06
C SER A 317 -3.29 21.54 32.21
N ALA A 318 -4.31 20.81 31.73
CA ALA A 318 -5.71 21.21 31.83
C ALA A 318 -6.21 21.25 33.28
N GLU A 319 -5.79 20.30 34.12
CA GLU A 319 -6.12 20.29 35.55
C GLU A 319 -5.46 21.46 36.29
N SER A 320 -4.19 21.76 35.99
CA SER A 320 -3.47 22.89 36.60
C SER A 320 -4.09 24.25 36.24
N SER A 321 -4.58 24.40 35.01
CA SER A 321 -5.26 25.62 34.56
C SER A 321 -6.61 25.81 35.25
N LYS A 322 -7.37 24.73 35.49
CA LYS A 322 -8.64 24.81 36.23
C LYS A 322 -8.41 25.23 37.68
N GLY A 323 -7.45 24.60 38.37
CA GLY A 323 -7.13 24.94 39.76
C GLY A 323 -6.67 26.40 39.93
N SER A 324 -5.89 26.93 38.97
CA SER A 324 -5.45 28.33 39.01
C SER A 324 -6.61 29.31 38.80
N SER A 325 -7.56 28.98 37.92
CA SER A 325 -8.75 29.82 37.68
C SER A 325 -9.76 29.81 38.83
N GLU A 326 -9.81 28.73 39.62
CA GLU A 326 -10.66 28.67 40.82
C GLU A 326 -10.07 29.51 41.97
N ILE A 327 -8.74 29.51 42.12
CA ILE A 327 -8.04 30.30 43.14
C ILE A 327 -8.14 31.81 42.86
N GLU A 328 -8.00 32.25 41.60
CA GLU A 328 -8.15 33.67 41.24
C GLU A 328 -9.57 34.22 41.47
N ASN A 329 -10.61 33.37 41.35
CA ASN A 329 -11.97 33.79 41.63
C ASN A 329 -12.23 33.94 43.14
N GLU A 330 -11.64 33.10 44.00
CA GLU A 330 -11.78 33.22 45.46
C GLU A 330 -11.02 34.42 46.05
N GLU A 331 -9.88 34.83 45.48
CA GLU A 331 -9.15 36.04 45.95
C GLU A 331 -9.83 37.36 45.54
N SER A 332 -10.83 37.32 44.66
CA SER A 332 -11.58 38.50 44.21
C SER A 332 -12.85 38.82 45.04
N GLU A 333 -13.21 37.96 46.01
CA GLU A 333 -14.40 38.11 46.87
C GLU A 333 -14.10 38.59 48.31
N VAL A 334 -12.90 39.10 48.61
CA VAL A 334 -12.53 39.60 49.97
C VAL A 334 -12.48 41.12 50.07
#